data_AF-A0A5M8PUF5-F1
#
_entry.id   AF-A0A5M8PUF5-F1
#
_cell.length_a   1.000
_cell.length_b   1.000
_cell.length_c   1.000
_cell.angle_alpha   90.00
_cell.angle_beta   90.00
_cell.angle_gamma   90.00
#
_symmetry.space_group_name_H-M   'P 1'
#
loop_
_entity.id
_entity.type
_entity.pdbx_description
1 polymer ?
#
loop_
_entity_poly.entity_id
_entity_poly.type
_entity_poly.pdbx_seq_one_letter_code
_entity_poly.pdbx_strand_id
1 'polypeptide(L)'
;MGYGAFTTPYKNAPEMDSGISVSNNAWATGTFGGYVELSDGRSAPKLCGLTCHHVLRPPPQPSVMTHEVFSPYDSATSSENITISHPSMGDHQESMRGDQRSAQKERYRLQELHERIDMLGNEAHPKLFQQVDRLKERITYHEERLQAAEVNREIGKVMFSSGYKVSGDYGCVLDWGLIELYPTRTGCNLLPDRSATVTYSIDAVELHGRAEKFGRTTGHTGGVINPVDSYVRFPGSQFALETREIVVLSETRTKVFSEGGDSGAWVLDSVGALMGMTWGGFTCRQGTFVTPIKAITDDIRSQTGHNVRLPDGYLI
;
A
#
# COMPACT_ATOMS: atom_id res chain seq x y z
N MET A 1 29.47 3.29 -25.51
CA MET A 1 28.55 4.30 -24.98
C MET A 1 27.59 3.59 -24.04
N GLY A 2 27.92 3.58 -22.75
CA GLY A 2 27.02 3.02 -21.73
C GLY A 2 25.97 4.05 -21.40
N TYR A 3 24.70 3.75 -21.66
CA TYR A 3 23.60 4.52 -21.07
C TYR A 3 23.72 4.37 -19.56
N GLY A 4 24.06 5.47 -18.88
CA GLY A 4 23.95 5.53 -17.43
C GLY A 4 22.50 5.20 -17.07
N ALA A 5 22.31 4.14 -16.30
CA ALA A 5 20.97 3.77 -15.86
C ALA A 5 20.42 4.94 -15.03
N PHE A 6 19.43 5.64 -15.57
CA PHE A 6 18.66 6.62 -14.81
C PHE A 6 18.10 5.89 -13.58
N THR A 7 18.56 6.28 -12.38
CA THR A 7 18.03 5.71 -11.15
C THR A 7 16.65 6.30 -10.94
N THR A 8 15.63 5.48 -11.13
CA THR A 8 14.26 5.92 -10.86
C THR A 8 14.13 6.21 -9.37
N PRO A 9 13.35 7.23 -8.98
CA PRO A 9 13.24 7.63 -7.57
C PRO A 9 12.56 6.58 -6.68
N TYR A 10 12.03 5.52 -7.30
CA TYR A 10 11.30 4.41 -6.68
C TYR A 10 11.75 3.09 -7.28
N LYS A 11 11.55 2.01 -6.51
CA LYS A 11 11.76 0.63 -6.98
C LYS A 11 10.77 0.29 -8.09
N ASN A 12 11.18 -0.58 -9.00
CA ASN A 12 10.33 -0.97 -10.13
C ASN A 12 9.17 -1.87 -9.68
N ALA A 13 9.46 -2.90 -8.88
CA ALA A 13 8.44 -3.77 -8.29
C ALA A 13 7.92 -3.17 -6.97
N PRO A 14 6.60 -3.23 -6.70
CA PRO A 14 6.04 -2.81 -5.42
C PRO A 14 6.49 -3.76 -4.31
N GLU A 15 6.83 -3.23 -3.15
CA GLU A 15 7.11 -4.04 -1.96
C GLU A 15 5.86 -4.14 -1.08
N MET A 16 5.82 -5.10 -0.15
CA MET A 16 4.83 -5.03 0.93
C MET A 16 5.01 -3.71 1.67
N ASP A 17 3.91 -2.99 1.94
CA ASP A 17 3.87 -1.60 2.43
C ASP A 17 3.89 -0.50 1.35
N SER A 18 4.18 -0.85 0.10
CA SER A 18 4.26 0.17 -0.94
C SER A 18 2.92 0.78 -1.27
N GLY A 19 2.92 2.09 -1.58
CA GLY A 19 1.71 2.76 -2.02
C GLY A 19 1.29 2.40 -3.43
N ILE A 20 0.00 2.14 -3.60
CA ILE A 20 -0.64 1.88 -4.90
C ILE A 20 -1.95 2.66 -5.04
N SER A 21 -2.33 2.92 -6.27
CA SER A 21 -3.63 3.53 -6.59
C SER A 21 -4.06 3.15 -8.01
N VAL A 22 -5.34 3.34 -8.31
CA VAL A 22 -5.80 3.43 -9.70
C VAL A 22 -4.97 4.50 -10.43
N SER A 23 -4.51 4.18 -11.65
CA SER A 23 -3.78 5.11 -12.49
C SER A 23 -4.58 6.40 -12.67
N ASN A 24 -3.91 7.55 -12.55
CA ASN A 24 -4.51 8.89 -12.59
C ASN A 24 -5.46 9.26 -11.44
N ASN A 25 -5.60 8.40 -10.41
CA ASN A 25 -6.30 8.75 -9.19
C ASN A 25 -5.30 9.10 -8.07
N ALA A 26 -5.22 10.38 -7.72
CA ALA A 26 -4.28 10.88 -6.70
C ALA A 26 -4.82 10.87 -5.26
N TRP A 27 -6.11 10.62 -5.07
CA TRP A 27 -6.76 10.75 -3.77
C TRP A 27 -7.05 9.41 -3.10
N ALA A 28 -7.22 8.35 -3.89
CA ALA A 28 -7.45 6.99 -3.42
C ALA A 28 -6.16 6.18 -3.45
N THR A 29 -5.34 6.38 -2.42
CA THR A 29 -4.11 5.61 -2.21
C THR A 29 -4.33 4.57 -1.13
N GLY A 30 -3.90 3.34 -1.40
CA GLY A 30 -3.82 2.26 -0.42
C GLY A 30 -2.45 1.60 -0.40
N THR A 31 -2.36 0.50 0.33
CA THR A 31 -1.17 -0.31 0.48
C THR A 31 -1.22 -1.53 -0.43
N PHE A 32 -0.09 -1.84 -1.08
CA PHE A 32 0.18 -3.12 -1.69
C PHE A 32 0.45 -4.13 -0.57
N GLY A 33 -0.50 -5.03 -0.33
CA GLY A 33 -0.40 -5.99 0.77
C GLY A 33 0.71 -6.99 0.55
N GLY A 34 0.73 -7.60 -0.64
CA GLY A 34 1.77 -8.53 -1.04
C GLY A 34 1.39 -9.31 -2.29
N TYR A 35 2.27 -10.23 -2.65
CA TYR A 35 2.15 -11.13 -3.78
C TYR A 35 1.44 -12.43 -3.39
N VAL A 36 0.50 -12.88 -4.23
CA VAL A 36 -0.15 -14.18 -4.11
C VAL A 36 -0.17 -14.87 -5.47
N GLU A 37 -0.19 -16.20 -5.47
CA GLU A 37 -0.37 -16.98 -6.69
C GLU A 37 -1.76 -17.60 -6.74
N LEU A 38 -2.39 -17.49 -7.91
CA LEU A 38 -3.64 -18.16 -8.23
C LEU A 38 -3.36 -19.42 -9.03
N SER A 39 -3.88 -20.56 -8.59
CA SER A 39 -3.74 -21.83 -9.31
C SER A 39 -5.08 -22.56 -9.41
N ASP A 40 -5.41 -22.99 -10.62
CA ASP A 40 -6.53 -23.89 -10.94
C ASP A 40 -6.11 -25.38 -10.92
N GLY A 41 -4.84 -25.67 -10.60
CA GLY A 41 -4.24 -27.00 -10.65
C GLY A 41 -4.02 -27.57 -12.06
N ARG A 42 -4.32 -26.80 -13.12
CA ARG A 42 -4.23 -27.24 -14.53
C ARG A 42 -3.24 -26.39 -15.33
N SER A 43 -3.16 -25.10 -15.01
CA SER A 43 -2.38 -24.08 -15.68
C SER A 43 -1.21 -23.64 -14.81
N ALA A 44 -0.23 -22.98 -15.43
CA ALA A 44 0.82 -22.30 -14.67
C ALA A 44 0.18 -21.27 -13.71
N PRO A 45 0.61 -21.21 -12.44
CA PRO A 45 0.09 -20.26 -11.48
C PRO A 45 0.26 -18.82 -11.98
N LYS A 46 -0.74 -17.98 -11.72
CA LYS A 46 -0.68 -16.55 -12.03
C LYS A 46 -0.27 -15.78 -10.79
N LEU A 47 0.81 -15.00 -10.89
CA LEU A 47 1.23 -14.10 -9.82
C LEU A 47 0.37 -12.83 -9.83
N CYS A 48 -0.19 -12.49 -8.68
CA CYS A 48 -1.06 -11.34 -8.49
C CYS A 48 -0.62 -10.50 -7.29
N GLY A 49 -0.95 -9.21 -7.33
CA GLY A 49 -0.93 -8.35 -6.15
C GLY A 49 -2.25 -8.41 -5.40
N LEU A 50 -2.22 -8.40 -4.07
CA LEU A 50 -3.40 -8.36 -3.20
C LEU A 50 -3.49 -7.01 -2.46
N THR A 51 -4.67 -6.41 -2.46
CA THR A 51 -5.01 -5.17 -1.73
C THR A 51 -6.52 -5.10 -1.47
N CYS A 52 -7.05 -3.97 -1.00
CA CYS A 52 -8.48 -3.77 -0.80
C CYS A 52 -9.25 -3.46 -2.10
N HIS A 53 -10.52 -3.85 -2.16
CA HIS A 53 -11.42 -3.49 -3.26
C HIS A 53 -11.57 -1.98 -3.36
N HIS A 54 -11.80 -1.26 -2.26
CA HIS A 54 -11.97 0.20 -2.28
C HIS A 54 -10.69 0.97 -2.70
N VAL A 55 -9.52 0.32 -2.73
CA VAL A 55 -8.29 0.91 -3.28
C VAL A 55 -8.29 0.81 -4.81
N LEU A 56 -8.81 -0.29 -5.35
CA LEU A 56 -8.92 -0.54 -6.80
C LEU A 56 -10.15 0.09 -7.43
N ARG A 57 -11.22 0.25 -6.64
CA ARG A 57 -12.51 0.83 -7.01
C ARG A 57 -12.95 1.80 -5.91
N PRO A 58 -12.25 2.94 -5.80
CA PRO A 58 -12.58 3.90 -4.77
C PRO A 58 -13.96 4.49 -5.01
N PRO A 59 -14.72 4.79 -3.93
CA PRO A 59 -16.00 5.46 -4.07
C PRO A 59 -15.80 6.85 -4.70
N PRO A 60 -16.87 7.57 -5.09
CA PRO A 60 -16.73 8.97 -5.50
C PRO A 60 -16.01 9.80 -4.42
N GLN A 61 -15.30 10.85 -4.82
CA GLN A 61 -14.57 11.70 -3.87
C GLN A 61 -15.49 12.20 -2.74
N PRO A 62 -14.97 12.38 -1.51
CA PRO A 62 -15.76 12.78 -0.34
C PRO A 62 -16.57 14.07 -0.54
N SER A 63 -16.11 14.99 -1.38
CA SER A 63 -16.82 16.23 -1.72
C SER A 63 -18.13 16.02 -2.51
N VAL A 64 -18.36 14.81 -3.01
CA VAL A 64 -19.52 14.40 -3.82
C VAL A 64 -20.38 13.36 -3.07
N MET A 65 -20.00 12.95 -1.85
CA MET A 65 -20.69 11.89 -1.13
C MET A 65 -22.03 12.36 -0.54
N THR A 66 -23.12 11.84 -1.10
CA THR A 66 -24.39 11.64 -0.39
C THR A 66 -24.26 10.40 0.52
N HIS A 67 -25.10 10.30 1.55
CA HIS A 67 -25.03 9.31 2.65
C HIS A 67 -25.12 7.81 2.25
N GLU A 68 -24.96 7.44 0.99
CA GLU A 68 -25.07 6.08 0.44
C GLU A 68 -23.68 5.51 0.10
N VAL A 69 -22.81 5.34 1.11
CA VAL A 69 -21.39 4.99 0.90
C VAL A 69 -21.16 3.47 0.78
N PHE A 70 -22.13 2.64 1.16
CA PHE A 70 -22.05 1.20 1.05
C PHE A 70 -23.31 0.68 0.35
N SER A 71 -23.23 0.50 -0.97
CA SER A 71 -24.15 -0.38 -1.67
C SER A 71 -23.57 -1.79 -1.64
N PRO A 72 -24.12 -2.74 -0.87
CA PRO A 72 -23.64 -4.12 -0.80
C PRO A 72 -23.87 -4.92 -2.11
N TYR A 73 -24.10 -4.23 -3.22
CA TYR A 73 -24.38 -4.78 -4.55
C TYR A 73 -23.46 -4.25 -5.65
N ASP A 74 -22.35 -3.58 -5.31
CA ASP A 74 -21.22 -3.59 -6.24
C ASP A 74 -20.72 -5.04 -6.33
N SER A 75 -21.33 -5.77 -7.25
CA SER A 75 -21.09 -7.19 -7.48
C SER A 75 -19.62 -7.45 -7.82
N ALA A 76 -19.17 -8.68 -7.60
CA ALA A 76 -17.90 -9.18 -8.12
C ALA A 76 -17.77 -8.83 -9.62
N THR A 77 -17.00 -7.81 -9.95
CA THR A 77 -16.77 -7.40 -11.34
C THR A 77 -15.46 -7.98 -11.83
N SER A 78 -15.52 -8.84 -12.83
CA SER A 78 -14.36 -9.10 -13.68
C SER A 78 -14.22 -7.98 -14.70
N SER A 79 -12.99 -7.67 -15.09
CA SER A 79 -12.71 -7.00 -16.38
C SER A 79 -13.29 -5.57 -16.54
N GLU A 80 -12.74 -4.60 -15.82
CA GLU A 80 -12.57 -3.26 -16.38
C GLU A 80 -11.08 -3.04 -16.64
N ASN A 81 -10.72 -2.28 -17.69
CA ASN A 81 -9.33 -1.90 -17.98
C ASN A 81 -8.81 -0.87 -16.95
N ILE A 82 -8.94 -1.16 -15.66
CA ILE A 82 -8.44 -0.34 -14.57
C ILE A 82 -6.98 -0.69 -14.39
N THR A 83 -6.12 0.24 -14.79
CA THR A 83 -4.68 0.12 -14.57
C THR A 83 -4.30 0.61 -13.19
N ILE A 84 -3.34 -0.07 -12.56
CA ILE A 84 -2.83 0.26 -11.23
C ILE A 84 -1.39 0.77 -11.34
N SER A 85 -1.07 1.80 -10.55
CA SER A 85 0.26 2.42 -10.51
C SER A 85 0.96 2.21 -9.17
N HIS A 86 2.27 2.01 -9.24
CA HIS A 86 3.22 2.09 -8.13
C HIS A 86 4.42 2.97 -8.51
N PRO A 87 4.84 3.91 -7.65
CA PRO A 87 4.11 4.36 -6.46
C PRO A 87 2.74 4.93 -6.82
N SER A 88 1.86 5.07 -5.82
CA SER A 88 0.55 5.69 -6.02
C SER A 88 0.70 7.08 -6.64
N MET A 89 -0.33 7.56 -7.34
CA MET A 89 -0.28 8.90 -7.92
C MET A 89 -0.10 9.99 -6.86
N GLY A 90 -0.73 9.85 -5.69
CA GLY A 90 -0.54 10.75 -4.56
C GLY A 90 0.92 10.80 -4.09
N ASP A 91 1.51 9.63 -3.81
CA ASP A 91 2.91 9.54 -3.35
C ASP A 91 3.89 10.08 -4.39
N HIS A 92 3.65 9.77 -5.68
CA HIS A 92 4.46 10.29 -6.77
C HIS A 92 4.41 11.82 -6.83
N GLN A 93 3.21 12.41 -6.81
CA GLN A 93 3.06 13.87 -6.85
C GLN A 93 3.70 14.55 -5.63
N GLU A 94 3.55 13.96 -4.44
CA GLU A 94 4.16 14.49 -3.23
C GLU A 94 5.69 14.44 -3.29
N SER A 95 6.26 13.31 -3.73
CA SER A 95 7.69 13.16 -3.96
C SER A 95 8.22 14.20 -4.95
N MET A 96 7.53 14.40 -6.08
CA MET A 96 7.92 15.38 -7.09
C MET A 96 7.86 16.81 -6.56
N ARG A 97 6.82 17.17 -5.80
CA ARG A 97 6.75 18.48 -5.13
C ARG A 97 7.84 18.64 -4.08
N GLY A 98 8.24 17.56 -3.41
CA GLY A 98 9.35 17.53 -2.46
C GLY A 98 10.69 17.82 -3.13
N ASP A 99 10.98 17.13 -4.22
CA ASP A 99 12.21 17.32 -5.01
C ASP A 99 12.27 18.72 -5.62
N GLN A 100 11.16 19.22 -6.18
CA GLN A 100 11.09 20.58 -6.73
C GLN A 100 11.35 21.65 -5.66
N ARG A 101 10.75 21.52 -4.47
CA ARG A 101 10.98 22.46 -3.36
C ARG A 101 12.43 22.41 -2.88
N SER A 102 13.03 21.22 -2.84
CA SER A 102 14.41 21.02 -2.37
C SER A 102 15.41 21.62 -3.36
N ALA A 103 15.26 21.33 -4.66
CA ALA A 103 16.06 21.94 -5.72
C ALA A 103 15.97 23.47 -5.69
N GLN A 104 14.76 24.04 -5.56
CA GLN A 104 14.58 25.49 -5.51
C GLN A 104 15.25 26.12 -4.29
N LYS A 105 15.13 25.50 -3.12
CA LYS A 105 15.78 25.95 -1.88
C LYS A 105 17.30 25.94 -1.99
N GLU A 106 17.86 24.92 -2.64
CA GLU A 106 19.30 24.80 -2.84
C GLU A 106 19.83 25.78 -3.88
N ARG A 107 19.08 26.04 -4.96
CA ARG A 107 19.39 27.09 -5.94
C ARG A 107 19.48 28.47 -5.29
N TYR A 108 18.53 28.80 -4.40
CA TYR A 108 18.57 30.05 -3.65
C TYR A 108 19.84 30.17 -2.79
N ARG A 109 20.18 29.12 -2.03
CA ARG A 109 21.41 29.08 -1.23
C ARG A 109 22.67 29.18 -2.07
N LEU A 110 22.68 28.55 -3.25
CA LEU A 110 23.79 28.61 -4.18
C LEU A 110 24.00 30.04 -4.71
N GLN A 111 22.91 30.75 -5.00
CA GLN A 111 22.95 32.16 -5.39
C GLN A 111 23.54 33.04 -4.28
N GLU A 112 23.02 32.95 -3.04
CA GLU A 112 23.55 33.69 -1.88
C GLU A 112 25.05 33.43 -1.67
N LEU A 113 25.48 32.18 -1.88
CA LEU A 113 26.87 31.77 -1.72
C LEU A 113 27.77 32.33 -2.83
N HIS A 114 27.30 32.36 -4.07
CA HIS A 114 28.02 33.03 -5.17
C HIS A 114 28.15 34.53 -4.91
N GLU A 115 27.07 35.21 -4.54
CA GLU A 115 27.10 36.64 -4.18
C GLU A 115 28.10 36.92 -3.05
N ARG A 116 28.16 36.03 -2.05
CA ARG A 116 29.15 36.12 -0.97
C ARG A 116 30.59 35.91 -1.44
N ILE A 117 30.84 34.96 -2.33
CA ILE A 117 32.17 34.73 -2.90
C ILE A 117 32.60 35.95 -3.72
N ASP A 118 31.70 36.49 -4.54
CA ASP A 118 31.97 37.67 -5.37
C ASP A 118 32.31 38.91 -4.52
N MET A 119 31.60 39.11 -3.40
CA MET A 119 31.91 40.18 -2.44
C MET A 119 33.27 40.04 -1.76
N LEU A 120 33.73 38.80 -1.51
CA LEU A 120 35.01 38.53 -0.85
C LEU A 120 36.19 38.49 -1.83
N GLY A 121 35.94 38.22 -3.12
CA GLY A 121 36.97 38.11 -4.15
C GLY A 121 38.09 37.14 -3.75
N ASN A 122 39.33 37.63 -3.73
CA ASN A 122 40.51 36.82 -3.39
C ASN A 122 40.60 36.40 -1.91
N GLU A 123 39.79 37.00 -1.03
CA GLU A 123 39.72 36.63 0.40
C GLU A 123 38.73 35.50 0.66
N ALA A 124 38.04 34.99 -0.37
CA ALA A 124 37.08 33.91 -0.24
C ALA A 124 37.76 32.62 0.27
N HIS A 125 37.25 32.11 1.40
CA HIS A 125 37.79 30.90 2.01
C HIS A 125 37.47 29.65 1.14
N PRO A 126 38.42 28.70 0.93
CA PRO A 126 38.21 27.50 0.10
C PRO A 126 36.96 26.66 0.42
N LYS A 127 36.57 26.64 1.71
CA LYS A 127 35.31 26.02 2.18
C LYS A 127 34.04 26.52 1.49
N LEU A 128 34.00 27.78 1.02
CA LEU A 128 32.85 28.32 0.30
C LEU A 128 32.70 27.63 -1.06
N PHE A 129 33.80 27.41 -1.79
CA PHE A 129 33.78 26.65 -3.04
C PHE A 129 33.36 25.19 -2.84
N GLN A 130 33.85 24.54 -1.77
CA GLN A 130 33.36 23.19 -1.40
C GLN A 130 31.87 23.15 -1.03
N GLN A 131 31.31 24.26 -0.54
CA GLN A 131 29.87 24.36 -0.31
C GLN A 131 29.10 24.55 -1.63
N VAL A 132 29.65 25.33 -2.58
CA VAL A 132 29.11 25.47 -3.93
C VAL A 132 29.01 24.11 -4.62
N ASP A 133 30.09 23.32 -4.62
CA ASP A 133 30.10 22.01 -5.28
C ASP A 133 29.05 21.07 -4.68
N ARG A 134 28.97 21.00 -3.35
CA ARG A 134 27.95 20.20 -2.65
C ARG A 134 26.52 20.65 -2.96
N LEU A 135 26.28 21.95 -3.11
CA LEU A 135 24.95 22.46 -3.48
C LEU A 135 24.62 22.11 -4.93
N LYS A 136 25.59 22.22 -5.85
CA LYS A 136 25.40 21.79 -7.24
C LYS A 136 25.07 20.31 -7.35
N GLU A 137 25.81 19.46 -6.64
CA GLU A 137 25.54 18.01 -6.60
C GLU A 137 24.12 17.70 -6.11
N ARG A 138 23.64 18.37 -5.07
CA ARG A 138 22.29 18.17 -4.54
C ARG A 138 21.19 18.68 -5.48
N ILE A 139 21.42 19.82 -6.14
CA ILE A 139 20.52 20.35 -7.16
C ILE A 139 20.40 19.34 -8.31
N THR A 140 21.54 18.86 -8.82
CA THR A 140 21.58 17.83 -9.86
C THR A 140 20.84 16.57 -9.44
N TYR A 141 21.04 16.09 -8.20
CA TYR A 141 20.31 14.95 -7.65
C TYR A 141 18.78 15.13 -7.71
N HIS A 142 18.26 16.28 -7.29
CA HIS A 142 16.82 16.54 -7.34
C HIS A 142 16.31 16.71 -8.78
N GLU A 143 17.08 17.33 -9.66
CA GLU A 143 16.73 17.51 -11.08
C GLU A 143 16.68 16.18 -11.84
N GLU A 144 17.64 15.28 -11.60
CA GLU A 144 17.65 13.94 -12.19
C GLU A 144 16.42 13.13 -11.75
N ARG A 145 16.03 13.23 -10.47
CA ARG A 145 14.82 12.58 -9.96
C ARG A 145 13.53 13.14 -10.59
N LEU A 146 13.47 14.46 -10.81
CA LEU A 146 12.36 15.10 -11.52
C LEU A 146 12.28 14.67 -12.99
N GLN A 147 13.41 14.45 -13.66
CA GLN A 147 13.43 13.93 -15.03
C GLN A 147 13.00 12.46 -15.09
N ALA A 148 13.41 11.65 -14.12
CA ALA A 148 13.01 10.25 -13.99
C ALA A 148 11.53 10.06 -13.57
N ALA A 149 10.78 11.15 -13.37
CA ALA A 149 9.36 11.12 -13.03
C ALA A 149 8.46 10.61 -14.16
N GLU A 150 8.90 10.75 -15.42
CA GLU A 150 8.15 10.34 -16.62
C GLU A 150 8.12 8.82 -16.85
N VAL A 151 8.76 8.05 -15.97
CA VAL A 151 8.82 6.59 -16.09
C VAL A 151 7.44 5.97 -15.90
N ASN A 152 7.16 4.93 -16.69
CA ASN A 152 5.94 4.15 -16.56
C ASN A 152 5.80 3.54 -15.16
N ARG A 153 4.81 4.02 -14.39
CA ARG A 153 4.51 3.55 -13.03
C ARG A 153 3.49 2.41 -12.98
N GLU A 154 2.93 2.02 -14.12
CA GLU A 154 1.93 0.97 -14.17
C GLU A 154 2.51 -0.39 -13.79
N ILE A 155 1.90 -1.03 -12.79
CA ILE A 155 2.31 -2.36 -12.31
C ILE A 155 1.46 -3.49 -12.87
N GLY A 156 0.26 -3.19 -13.36
CA GLY A 156 -0.70 -4.20 -13.76
C GLY A 156 -2.11 -3.67 -13.89
N LYS A 157 -3.06 -4.60 -14.01
CA LYS A 157 -4.49 -4.30 -14.16
C LYS A 157 -5.30 -5.02 -13.10
N VAL A 158 -6.45 -4.47 -12.73
CA VAL A 158 -7.40 -5.15 -11.85
C VAL A 158 -7.88 -6.43 -12.54
N MET A 159 -7.70 -7.57 -11.87
CA MET A 159 -8.16 -8.87 -12.35
C MET A 159 -9.54 -9.21 -11.77
N PHE A 160 -9.65 -9.15 -10.44
CA PHE A 160 -10.87 -9.44 -9.68
C PHE A 160 -10.94 -8.56 -8.44
N SER A 161 -12.13 -8.39 -7.88
CA SER A 161 -12.30 -7.78 -6.56
C SER A 161 -13.60 -8.24 -5.91
N SER A 162 -13.66 -8.22 -4.58
CA SER A 162 -14.79 -8.73 -3.81
C SER A 162 -16.10 -7.99 -4.03
N GLY A 163 -16.03 -6.71 -4.38
CA GLY A 163 -17.15 -5.80 -4.15
C GLY A 163 -17.32 -5.49 -2.67
N TYR A 164 -18.36 -4.73 -2.33
CA TYR A 164 -18.78 -4.55 -0.93
C TYR A 164 -19.73 -5.68 -0.53
N LYS A 165 -19.24 -6.66 0.24
CA LYS A 165 -20.08 -7.75 0.71
C LYS A 165 -19.63 -8.29 2.06
N VAL A 166 -20.48 -9.10 2.67
CA VAL A 166 -20.19 -9.80 3.92
C VAL A 166 -20.00 -11.28 3.62
N SER A 167 -19.00 -11.88 4.23
CA SER A 167 -18.80 -13.31 4.14
C SER A 167 -19.94 -14.05 4.86
N GLY A 168 -20.59 -14.98 4.16
CA GLY A 168 -21.63 -15.82 4.78
C GLY A 168 -21.09 -16.73 5.89
N ASP A 169 -19.90 -17.27 5.68
CA ASP A 169 -19.29 -18.24 6.61
C ASP A 169 -18.59 -17.55 7.79
N TYR A 170 -17.99 -16.38 7.56
CA TYR A 170 -17.18 -15.68 8.55
C TYR A 170 -17.90 -14.49 9.21
N GLY A 171 -18.97 -13.97 8.59
CA GLY A 171 -19.73 -12.82 9.10
C GLY A 171 -18.99 -11.48 9.05
N CYS A 172 -17.79 -11.41 8.47
CA CYS A 172 -16.96 -10.21 8.35
C CYS A 172 -17.10 -9.54 6.99
N VAL A 173 -16.73 -8.26 6.89
CA VAL A 173 -16.61 -7.56 5.62
C VAL A 173 -15.53 -8.22 4.74
N LEU A 174 -15.86 -8.38 3.46
CA LEU A 174 -14.92 -8.73 2.40
C LEU A 174 -14.63 -7.50 1.55
N ASP A 175 -13.37 -7.08 1.58
CA ASP A 175 -12.88 -5.91 0.86
C ASP A 175 -11.49 -6.23 0.32
N TRP A 176 -11.44 -7.06 -0.72
CA TRP A 176 -10.21 -7.53 -1.34
C TRP A 176 -10.22 -7.30 -2.86
N GLY A 177 -9.03 -7.14 -3.42
CA GLY A 177 -8.80 -6.87 -4.83
C GLY A 177 -7.51 -7.51 -5.31
N LEU A 178 -7.57 -8.12 -6.50
CA LEU A 178 -6.47 -8.81 -7.16
C LEU A 178 -6.00 -8.01 -8.37
N ILE A 179 -4.69 -7.83 -8.48
CA ILE A 179 -4.02 -7.14 -9.58
C ILE A 179 -3.26 -8.19 -10.40
N GLU A 180 -3.57 -8.31 -11.68
CA GLU A 180 -2.72 -9.03 -12.63
C GLU A 180 -1.48 -8.20 -12.90
N LEU A 181 -0.33 -8.63 -12.37
CA LEU A 181 0.91 -7.89 -12.46
C LEU A 181 1.60 -8.12 -13.81
N TYR A 182 2.22 -7.06 -14.34
CA TYR A 182 3.13 -7.20 -15.47
C TYR A 182 4.36 -8.03 -15.06
N PRO A 183 4.87 -8.94 -15.91
CA PRO A 183 6.00 -9.80 -15.56
C PRO A 183 7.24 -9.03 -15.05
N THR A 184 7.46 -7.82 -15.56
CA THR A 184 8.57 -6.93 -15.20
C THR A 184 8.37 -6.15 -13.91
N ARG A 185 7.20 -6.30 -13.25
CA ARG A 185 6.77 -5.55 -12.06
C ARG A 185 6.51 -6.50 -10.88
N THR A 186 7.19 -7.64 -10.87
CA THR A 186 7.04 -8.72 -9.88
C THR A 186 8.18 -8.71 -8.87
N GLY A 187 7.94 -9.28 -7.69
CA GLY A 187 8.83 -9.24 -6.52
C GLY A 187 8.53 -10.38 -5.55
N CYS A 188 8.85 -10.20 -4.28
CA CYS A 188 8.68 -11.20 -3.23
C CYS A 188 8.15 -10.60 -1.92
N ASN A 189 7.54 -11.44 -1.08
CA ASN A 189 6.98 -11.04 0.21
C ASN A 189 8.06 -11.04 1.30
N LEU A 190 8.96 -10.06 1.27
CA LEU A 190 10.02 -9.87 2.27
C LEU A 190 9.62 -8.87 3.34
N LEU A 191 9.82 -9.22 4.60
CA LEU A 191 9.58 -8.30 5.70
C LEU A 191 10.60 -7.14 5.65
N PRO A 192 10.18 -5.87 5.81
CA PRO A 192 11.03 -4.67 5.66
C PRO A 192 12.31 -4.58 6.52
N ASP A 193 12.56 -5.53 7.42
CA ASP A 193 13.68 -5.55 8.36
C ASP A 193 14.18 -6.97 8.68
N ARG A 194 13.50 -8.00 8.17
CA ARG A 194 13.88 -9.40 8.36
C ARG A 194 14.11 -9.97 6.98
N SER A 195 15.27 -10.56 6.73
CA SER A 195 15.52 -11.39 5.53
C SER A 195 14.64 -12.66 5.48
N ALA A 196 13.55 -12.68 6.25
CA ALA A 196 12.56 -13.72 6.34
C ALA A 196 11.40 -13.39 5.39
N THR A 197 10.86 -14.44 4.78
CA THR A 197 9.66 -14.37 3.95
C THR A 197 8.42 -14.48 4.82
N VAL A 198 7.32 -13.87 4.37
CA VAL A 198 6.00 -14.09 4.99
C VAL A 198 5.66 -15.57 4.89
N THR A 199 5.18 -16.13 6.00
CA THR A 199 4.71 -17.51 6.05
C THR A 199 3.18 -17.53 6.12
N TYR A 200 2.60 -18.71 5.90
CA TYR A 200 1.19 -18.92 6.15
C TYR A 200 1.01 -20.08 7.13
N SER A 201 0.11 -19.90 8.09
CA SER A 201 -0.31 -20.96 9.01
C SER A 201 -1.79 -21.24 8.80
N ILE A 202 -2.10 -22.44 8.31
CA ILE A 202 -3.47 -22.95 8.09
C ILE A 202 -4.27 -22.97 9.41
N ASP A 203 -3.59 -23.07 10.55
CA ASP A 203 -4.18 -23.18 11.88
C ASP A 203 -4.48 -21.83 12.55
N ALA A 204 -4.24 -20.70 11.87
CA ALA A 204 -4.41 -19.35 12.41
C ALA A 204 -5.89 -18.89 12.58
N VAL A 205 -6.81 -19.83 12.78
CA VAL A 205 -8.23 -19.54 13.07
C VAL A 205 -8.40 -18.95 14.48
N GLU A 206 -7.39 -19.09 15.33
CA GLU A 206 -7.33 -18.45 16.64
C GLU A 206 -6.54 -17.14 16.58
N LEU A 207 -7.20 -16.11 16.03
CA LEU A 207 -6.65 -14.75 15.95
C LEU A 207 -6.64 -14.12 17.34
N HIS A 208 -5.60 -14.44 18.11
CA HIS A 208 -5.34 -13.90 19.43
C HIS A 208 -3.90 -13.42 19.53
N GLY A 209 -3.64 -12.50 20.47
CA GLY A 209 -2.28 -12.07 20.79
C GLY A 209 -1.79 -10.91 19.93
N ARG A 210 -0.49 -10.93 19.62
CA ARG A 210 0.22 -9.78 19.02
C ARG A 210 0.08 -9.80 17.50
N ALA A 211 -0.17 -8.62 16.94
CA ALA A 211 -0.26 -8.39 15.51
C ALA A 211 0.78 -7.35 15.07
N GLU A 212 1.44 -7.60 13.95
CA GLU A 212 2.35 -6.68 13.27
C GLU A 212 1.76 -6.34 11.88
N LYS A 213 1.90 -5.10 11.43
CA LYS A 213 1.41 -4.65 10.11
C LYS A 213 2.45 -3.78 9.42
N PHE A 214 2.54 -3.93 8.11
CA PHE A 214 3.38 -3.11 7.22
C PHE A 214 2.49 -2.33 6.25
N GLY A 215 2.26 -1.05 6.56
CA GLY A 215 1.39 -0.18 5.77
C GLY A 215 2.12 1.03 5.21
N ARG A 216 1.67 1.53 4.06
CA ARG A 216 2.27 2.68 3.38
C ARG A 216 2.35 3.93 4.25
N THR A 217 1.34 4.17 5.08
CA THR A 217 1.17 5.44 5.80
C THR A 217 1.88 5.39 7.15
N THR A 218 1.63 4.35 7.93
CA THR A 218 2.18 4.22 9.29
C THR A 218 3.45 3.38 9.36
N GLY A 219 3.86 2.77 8.24
CA GLY A 219 4.99 1.85 8.18
C GLY A 219 4.73 0.57 8.98
N HIS A 220 5.79 0.09 9.62
CA HIS A 220 5.72 -1.03 10.56
C HIS A 220 5.11 -0.59 11.90
N THR A 221 4.01 -1.25 12.28
CA THR A 221 3.22 -1.01 13.48
C THR A 221 2.90 -2.31 14.20
N GLY A 222 2.78 -2.24 15.53
CA GLY A 222 2.45 -3.38 16.38
C GLY A 222 1.18 -3.10 17.19
N GLY A 223 0.39 -4.14 17.42
CA GLY A 223 -0.88 -4.08 18.13
C GLY A 223 -1.23 -5.41 18.79
N VAL A 224 -2.39 -5.43 19.44
CA VAL A 224 -2.93 -6.62 20.10
C VAL A 224 -4.34 -6.86 19.56
N ILE A 225 -4.63 -8.10 19.17
CA ILE A 225 -5.95 -8.50 18.72
C ILE A 225 -6.91 -8.42 19.92
N ASN A 226 -8.02 -7.73 19.73
CA ASN A 226 -9.08 -7.62 20.71
C ASN A 226 -9.69 -9.02 20.95
N PRO A 227 -9.63 -9.57 22.18
CA PRO A 227 -10.17 -10.90 22.46
C PRO A 227 -11.70 -10.92 22.52
N VAL A 228 -12.35 -9.75 22.44
CA VAL A 228 -13.80 -9.61 22.49
C VAL A 228 -14.33 -9.46 21.07
N ASP A 229 -15.35 -10.26 20.75
CA ASP A 229 -16.09 -10.13 19.50
C ASP A 229 -16.55 -8.69 19.28
N SER A 230 -16.18 -8.14 18.13
CA SER A 230 -16.47 -6.76 17.78
C SER A 230 -17.48 -6.76 16.65
N TYR A 231 -18.60 -6.05 16.84
CA TYR A 231 -19.66 -5.96 15.85
C TYR A 231 -19.72 -4.55 15.28
N VAL A 232 -19.69 -4.44 13.96
CA VAL A 232 -19.80 -3.16 13.25
C VAL A 232 -21.17 -3.08 12.61
N ARG A 233 -21.86 -1.96 12.83
CA ARG A 233 -23.12 -1.65 12.17
C ARG A 233 -22.91 -0.54 11.16
N PHE A 234 -23.45 -0.74 9.97
CA PHE A 234 -23.43 0.26 8.90
C PHE A 234 -24.81 0.94 8.81
N PRO A 235 -25.05 2.03 9.56
CA PRO A 235 -26.31 2.77 9.44
C PRO A 235 -26.40 3.42 8.06
N GLY A 236 -27.56 3.28 7.40
CA GLY A 236 -27.81 3.90 6.09
C GLY A 236 -27.59 2.99 4.88
N SER A 237 -27.05 1.77 5.05
CA SER A 237 -27.24 0.74 4.02
C SER A 237 -28.71 0.30 4.01
N GLN A 238 -29.25 -0.08 2.86
CA GLN A 238 -30.65 -0.51 2.71
C GLN A 238 -31.04 -1.69 3.61
N PHE A 239 -30.04 -2.39 4.16
CA PHE A 239 -30.17 -3.36 5.23
C PHE A 239 -29.33 -2.85 6.40
N ALA A 240 -29.85 -2.89 7.63
CA ALA A 240 -29.05 -2.68 8.83
C ALA A 240 -28.03 -3.83 8.93
N LEU A 241 -26.88 -3.67 8.27
CA LEU A 241 -25.87 -4.69 8.13
C LEU A 241 -25.01 -4.66 9.40
N GLU A 242 -24.99 -5.79 10.09
CA GLU A 242 -24.11 -6.05 11.24
C GLU A 242 -23.06 -7.08 10.82
N THR A 243 -21.79 -6.77 11.04
CA THR A 243 -20.68 -7.66 10.71
C THR A 243 -19.84 -7.95 11.95
N ARG A 244 -19.27 -9.16 12.02
CA ARG A 244 -18.34 -9.59 13.05
C ARG A 244 -16.92 -9.32 12.56
N GLU A 245 -16.27 -8.33 13.15
CA GLU A 245 -14.96 -7.86 12.72
C GLU A 245 -13.88 -8.23 13.73
N ILE A 246 -12.68 -8.50 13.21
CA ILE A 246 -11.48 -8.59 14.03
C ILE A 246 -10.93 -7.19 14.20
N VAL A 247 -10.68 -6.83 15.45
CA VAL A 247 -10.15 -5.53 15.81
C VAL A 247 -8.75 -5.68 16.36
N VAL A 248 -7.78 -5.00 15.77
CA VAL A 248 -6.45 -4.83 16.36
C VAL A 248 -6.40 -3.49 17.06
N LEU A 249 -6.02 -3.51 18.34
CA LEU A 249 -5.82 -2.32 19.15
C LEU A 249 -4.35 -1.94 19.16
N SER A 250 -4.09 -0.65 19.12
CA SER A 250 -2.74 -0.09 19.19
C SER A 250 -2.06 -0.47 20.51
N GLU A 251 -0.81 -0.97 20.46
CA GLU A 251 -0.06 -1.38 21.66
C GLU A 251 0.26 -0.17 22.58
N THR A 252 0.35 1.02 21.99
CA THR A 252 0.64 2.27 22.71
C THR A 252 -0.41 3.33 22.41
N ARG A 253 -0.61 4.28 23.34
CA ARG A 253 -1.53 5.42 23.12
C ARG A 253 -0.98 6.47 22.15
N THR A 254 0.32 6.44 21.88
CA THR A 254 1.04 7.46 21.11
C THR A 254 1.25 7.06 19.66
N LYS A 255 1.17 5.76 19.34
CA LYS A 255 1.33 5.24 17.99
C LYS A 255 0.11 4.38 17.65
N VAL A 256 -0.64 4.85 16.67
CA VAL A 256 -1.77 4.13 16.09
C VAL A 256 -1.30 2.87 15.36
N PHE A 257 -2.13 1.82 15.35
CA PHE A 257 -1.88 0.62 14.57
C PHE A 257 -2.04 0.88 13.07
N SER A 258 -3.05 1.62 12.64
CA SER A 258 -3.21 2.01 11.24
C SER A 258 -3.84 3.39 11.07
N GLU A 259 -3.63 4.00 9.90
CA GLU A 259 -4.32 5.23 9.47
C GLU A 259 -4.88 5.12 8.05
N GLY A 260 -5.59 6.16 7.61
CA GLY A 260 -6.04 6.28 6.24
C GLY A 260 -4.88 6.12 5.25
N GLY A 261 -5.03 5.20 4.30
CA GLY A 261 -4.00 4.83 3.33
C GLY A 261 -3.21 3.57 3.68
N ASP A 262 -3.43 2.97 4.85
CA ASP A 262 -2.94 1.62 5.18
C ASP A 262 -3.87 0.50 4.68
N SER A 263 -5.05 0.83 4.14
CA SER A 263 -5.96 -0.17 3.56
C SER A 263 -5.24 -1.09 2.56
N GLY A 264 -5.43 -2.40 2.70
CA GLY A 264 -4.71 -3.42 1.94
C GLY A 264 -3.44 -3.93 2.60
N ALA A 265 -2.97 -3.32 3.69
CA ALA A 265 -1.80 -3.79 4.42
C ALA A 265 -2.04 -5.16 5.05
N TRP A 266 -1.06 -6.05 4.93
CA TRP A 266 -1.08 -7.34 5.58
C TRP A 266 -0.82 -7.23 7.07
N VAL A 267 -1.54 -8.06 7.82
CA VAL A 267 -1.41 -8.22 9.26
C VAL A 267 -0.82 -9.59 9.52
N LEU A 268 0.26 -9.64 10.27
CA LEU A 268 1.04 -10.83 10.59
C LEU A 268 1.06 -11.08 12.10
N ASP A 269 1.24 -12.32 12.52
CA ASP A 269 1.53 -12.62 13.92
C ASP A 269 3.01 -12.35 14.26
N SER A 270 3.40 -12.64 15.50
CA SER A 270 4.78 -12.47 15.97
C SER A 270 5.82 -13.35 15.25
N VAL A 271 5.40 -14.42 14.58
CA VAL A 271 6.30 -15.32 13.82
C VAL A 271 6.30 -15.01 12.32
N GLY A 272 5.54 -14.01 11.88
CA GLY A 272 5.45 -13.60 10.48
C GLY A 272 4.45 -14.42 9.66
N ALA A 273 3.51 -15.10 10.31
CA ALA A 273 2.42 -15.78 9.63
C ALA A 273 1.32 -14.78 9.24
N LEU A 274 0.86 -14.85 7.99
CA LEU A 274 -0.21 -13.99 7.48
C LEU A 274 -1.54 -14.31 8.16
N MET A 275 -2.08 -13.34 8.88
CA MET A 275 -3.33 -13.43 9.63
C MET A 275 -4.51 -12.82 8.89
N GLY A 276 -4.28 -11.70 8.19
CA GLY A 276 -5.36 -10.95 7.56
C GLY A 276 -4.90 -9.70 6.85
N MET A 277 -5.86 -8.87 6.47
CA MET A 277 -5.63 -7.62 5.75
C MET A 277 -6.48 -6.50 6.35
N THR A 278 -5.88 -5.32 6.54
CA THR A 278 -6.60 -4.16 7.08
C THR A 278 -7.47 -3.51 6.01
N TRP A 279 -8.72 -3.19 6.34
CA TRP A 279 -9.64 -2.52 5.41
C TRP A 279 -10.25 -1.22 5.97
N GLY A 280 -10.21 -1.01 7.28
CA GLY A 280 -10.77 0.17 7.91
C GLY A 280 -10.40 0.29 9.38
N GLY A 281 -11.04 1.21 10.09
CA GLY A 281 -10.82 1.39 11.52
C GLY A 281 -11.72 2.47 12.10
N PHE A 282 -11.54 2.72 13.40
CA PHE A 282 -12.29 3.71 14.14
C PHE A 282 -11.38 4.52 15.07
N THR A 283 -11.71 5.80 15.20
CA THR A 283 -10.87 6.77 15.92
C THR A 283 -10.98 6.63 17.44
N CYS A 284 -12.13 6.21 17.95
CA CYS A 284 -12.34 6.02 19.39
C CYS A 284 -11.52 4.81 19.88
N ARG A 285 -10.40 5.04 20.58
CA ARG A 285 -9.43 3.99 21.01
C ARG A 285 -8.55 3.40 19.90
N GLN A 286 -8.55 3.99 18.70
CA GLN A 286 -7.59 3.68 17.63
C GLN A 286 -7.55 2.18 17.26
N GLY A 287 -8.74 1.62 16.97
CA GLY A 287 -8.88 0.23 16.56
C GLY A 287 -8.91 0.10 15.04
N THR A 288 -8.33 -0.99 14.54
CA THR A 288 -8.22 -1.31 13.12
C THR A 288 -8.99 -2.57 12.80
N PHE A 289 -9.83 -2.54 11.77
CA PHE A 289 -10.55 -3.71 11.30
C PHE A 289 -9.69 -4.54 10.36
N VAL A 290 -9.70 -5.85 10.57
CA VAL A 290 -8.91 -6.83 9.83
C VAL A 290 -9.86 -7.91 9.30
N THR A 291 -9.83 -8.15 7.99
CA THR A 291 -10.48 -9.32 7.41
C THR A 291 -9.51 -10.49 7.52
N PRO A 292 -9.93 -11.64 8.11
CA PRO A 292 -9.09 -12.84 8.15
C PRO A 292 -8.65 -13.26 6.75
N ILE A 293 -7.38 -13.63 6.60
CA ILE A 293 -6.85 -14.01 5.28
C ILE A 293 -7.58 -15.25 4.74
N LYS A 294 -8.00 -16.16 5.62
CA LYS A 294 -8.78 -17.34 5.24
C LYS A 294 -10.13 -16.98 4.64
N ALA A 295 -10.81 -15.97 5.19
CA ALA A 295 -12.07 -15.47 4.62
C ALA A 295 -11.85 -14.86 3.23
N ILE A 296 -10.71 -14.19 3.02
CA ILE A 296 -10.31 -13.65 1.71
C ILE A 296 -10.03 -14.78 0.72
N THR A 297 -9.23 -15.79 1.08
CA THR A 297 -8.85 -16.85 0.13
C THR A 297 -9.99 -17.81 -0.21
N ASP A 298 -10.83 -18.15 0.76
CA ASP A 298 -12.04 -18.94 0.51
C ASP A 298 -12.99 -18.19 -0.46
N ASP A 299 -13.11 -16.87 -0.29
CA ASP A 299 -13.93 -16.04 -1.18
C ASP A 299 -13.31 -15.85 -2.58
N ILE A 300 -11.99 -15.66 -2.68
CA ILE A 300 -11.28 -15.66 -3.97
C ILE A 300 -11.52 -16.98 -4.70
N ARG A 301 -11.42 -18.11 -3.99
CA ARG A 301 -11.66 -19.43 -4.57
C ARG A 301 -13.10 -19.59 -5.05
N SER A 302 -14.07 -19.14 -4.25
CA SER A 302 -15.49 -19.17 -4.60
C SER A 302 -15.78 -18.35 -5.86
N GLN A 303 -15.18 -17.16 -5.98
CA GLN A 303 -15.43 -16.25 -7.10
C GLN A 303 -14.66 -16.60 -8.39
N THR A 304 -13.42 -17.08 -8.25
CA THR A 304 -12.51 -17.24 -9.39
C THR A 304 -12.29 -18.69 -9.78
N GLY A 305 -12.64 -19.65 -8.91
CA GLY A 305 -12.29 -21.06 -9.07
C GLY A 305 -10.82 -21.41 -8.81
N HIS A 306 -9.99 -20.44 -8.41
CA HIS A 306 -8.55 -20.64 -8.17
C HIS A 306 -8.25 -20.77 -6.68
N ASN A 307 -7.31 -21.66 -6.33
CA ASN A 307 -6.72 -21.68 -5.00
C ASN A 307 -5.68 -20.56 -4.90
N VAL A 308 -5.54 -20.00 -3.70
CA VAL A 308 -4.57 -18.95 -3.40
C VAL A 308 -3.40 -19.56 -2.63
N ARG A 309 -2.18 -19.13 -2.94
CA ARG A 309 -0.98 -19.51 -2.18
C ARG A 309 0.04 -18.37 -2.15
N LEU A 310 0.97 -18.42 -1.21
CA LEU A 310 2.15 -17.56 -1.25
C LEU A 310 3.10 -18.05 -2.36
N PRO A 311 3.85 -17.16 -3.03
CA PRO A 311 4.75 -17.52 -4.14
C PRO A 311 5.82 -18.59 -3.80
N ASP A 312 6.17 -18.74 -2.52
CA ASP A 312 7.15 -19.73 -2.04
C ASP A 312 6.53 -21.10 -1.71
N GLY A 313 5.27 -21.33 -2.11
CA GLY A 313 4.64 -22.66 -2.11
C GLY A 313 3.77 -23.00 -0.90
N TYR A 314 3.63 -22.11 0.07
CA TYR A 314 2.68 -22.28 1.19
C TYR A 314 1.26 -21.95 0.71
N LEU A 315 0.36 -22.94 0.70
CA LEU A 315 -1.08 -22.74 0.45
C LEU A 315 -1.66 -21.79 1.48
N ILE A 316 -2.49 -20.83 1.06
CA ILE A 316 -3.22 -19.88 1.92
C ILE A 316 -4.69 -20.31 2.00
#